data_AF-A0A199VV12-F1
#
_entry.id   AF-A0A199VV12-F1
#
_cell.length_a   1.000
_cell.length_b   1.000
_cell.length_c   1.000
_cell.angle_alpha   90.00
_cell.angle_beta   90.00
_cell.angle_gamma   90.00
#
_symmetry.space_group_name_H-M   'P 1'
#
loop_
_entity.id
_entity.type
_entity.pdbx_description
1 polymer ?
#
loop_
_entity_poly.entity_id
_entity_poly.type
_entity_poly.pdbx_seq_one_letter_code
_entity_poly.pdbx_strand_id
1 'polypeptide(L)'
;MAKGRPRDVVKGGAAHLSDPSSAAAASSSAAAASYGGGDGGGGGVGIPHAPVFYPTEEEFVDPLAYIDQIRPLAEPFGICRIVPPKSWAPPFALDLALFSFPTKSKA
;
A
#
# COMPACT_ATOMS: atom_id res chain seq x y z
N MET A 1 43.11 -22.63 52.62
CA MET A 1 42.45 -23.95 52.45
C MET A 1 41.08 -23.73 51.81
N ALA A 2 40.99 -23.62 50.49
CA ALA A 2 39.76 -23.83 49.71
C ALA A 2 40.21 -24.10 48.27
N LYS A 3 39.72 -25.21 47.72
CA LYS A 3 40.21 -25.91 46.52
C LYS A 3 39.64 -25.25 45.26
N GLY A 4 40.46 -25.06 44.24
CA GLY A 4 39.98 -24.74 42.90
C GLY A 4 39.30 -25.92 42.22
N ARG A 5 38.51 -25.65 41.17
CA ARG A 5 38.33 -26.52 40.00
C ARG A 5 37.87 -25.67 38.79
N PRO A 6 38.13 -26.17 37.56
CA PRO A 6 38.58 -25.35 36.43
C PRO A 6 37.46 -24.81 35.53
N ARG A 7 37.93 -24.01 34.56
CA ARG A 7 37.23 -23.27 33.52
C ARG A 7 36.57 -24.23 32.52
N ASP A 8 35.26 -24.10 32.32
CA ASP A 8 34.57 -24.72 31.20
C ASP A 8 34.88 -23.96 29.90
N VAL A 9 35.54 -24.66 28.97
CA VAL A 9 35.54 -24.33 27.54
C VAL A 9 34.30 -24.98 26.94
N VAL A 10 33.37 -24.18 26.43
CA VAL A 10 32.39 -24.62 25.44
C VAL A 10 32.73 -23.97 24.10
N LYS A 11 32.96 -24.82 23.10
CA LYS A 11 33.42 -24.48 21.77
C LYS A 11 32.24 -24.63 20.80
N GLY A 12 31.89 -23.53 20.14
CA GLY A 12 31.33 -23.51 18.78
C GLY A 12 29.84 -23.82 18.62
N GLY A 13 29.21 -23.07 17.70
CA GLY A 13 27.93 -23.44 17.13
C GLY A 13 27.04 -22.24 16.85
N ALA A 14 27.34 -21.51 15.77
CA ALA A 14 26.40 -20.57 15.17
C ALA A 14 25.15 -21.34 14.70
N ALA A 15 23.97 -20.94 15.15
CA ALA A 15 22.72 -21.32 14.51
C ALA A 15 21.64 -20.28 14.84
N HIS A 16 21.50 -19.38 13.88
CA HIS A 16 20.26 -18.76 13.43
C HIS A 16 19.31 -18.18 14.49
N LEU A 17 19.27 -16.85 14.48
CA LEU A 17 18.10 -16.06 14.86
C LEU A 17 16.91 -16.62 14.07
N SER A 18 15.94 -17.22 14.75
CA SER A 18 14.64 -17.48 14.15
C SER A 18 13.87 -16.16 14.13
N ASP A 19 14.15 -15.35 13.11
CA ASP A 19 13.23 -14.33 12.62
C ASP A 19 11.83 -14.96 12.48
N PRO A 20 10.77 -14.42 13.09
CA PRO A 20 9.41 -14.70 12.67
C PRO A 20 9.12 -13.90 11.37
N SER A 21 9.99 -14.05 10.37
CA SER A 21 9.71 -13.74 8.98
C SER A 21 9.14 -15.00 8.35
N SER A 22 7.92 -15.36 8.77
CA SER A 22 7.12 -16.39 8.10
C SER A 22 5.94 -15.70 7.44
N ALA A 23 6.25 -15.13 6.27
CA ALA A 23 5.48 -15.24 5.06
C ALA A 23 3.96 -15.46 5.23
N ALA A 24 3.23 -14.36 5.41
CA ALA A 24 2.12 -14.11 4.50
C ALA A 24 2.72 -13.34 3.32
N ALA A 25 2.99 -14.05 2.23
CA ALA A 25 3.35 -13.45 0.96
C ALA A 25 2.14 -12.64 0.47
N ALA A 26 2.05 -11.38 0.89
CA ALA A 26 1.20 -10.40 0.22
C ALA A 26 1.79 -10.21 -1.18
N SER A 27 1.28 -11.02 -2.11
CA SER A 27 1.54 -10.85 -3.54
C SER A 27 0.74 -9.66 -4.03
N SER A 28 1.00 -8.49 -3.46
CA SER A 28 0.44 -7.23 -3.90
C SER A 28 1.65 -6.53 -4.48
N SER A 29 1.85 -6.68 -5.80
CA SER A 29 2.88 -5.98 -6.54
C SER A 29 2.58 -4.49 -6.45
N ALA A 30 3.02 -3.88 -5.35
CA ALA A 30 3.15 -2.45 -5.20
C ALA A 30 4.24 -2.04 -6.18
N ALA A 31 3.84 -1.77 -7.42
CA ALA A 31 4.63 -0.95 -8.31
C ALA A 31 4.60 0.47 -7.73
N ALA A 32 5.31 0.67 -6.62
CA ALA A 32 5.78 1.98 -6.21
C ALA A 32 6.79 2.41 -7.28
N ALA A 33 6.26 2.97 -8.36
CA ALA A 33 7.08 3.50 -9.44
C ALA A 33 7.87 4.68 -8.87
N SER A 34 9.14 4.42 -8.54
CA SER A 34 10.13 5.46 -8.34
C SER A 34 10.45 6.09 -9.69
N TYR A 35 9.67 7.07 -10.15
CA TYR A 35 10.04 7.84 -11.34
C TYR A 35 11.02 8.95 -10.95
N GLY A 36 12.31 8.62 -11.00
CA GLY A 36 13.34 9.58 -11.35
C GLY A 36 13.49 9.64 -12.87
N GLY A 37 13.55 10.84 -13.44
CA GLY A 37 13.89 11.10 -14.85
C GLY A 37 12.78 11.81 -15.62
N GLY A 38 13.03 13.05 -16.03
CA GLY A 38 12.03 13.99 -16.55
C GLY A 38 12.08 14.28 -18.05
N ASP A 39 11.77 15.56 -18.34
CA ASP A 39 11.85 16.31 -19.61
C ASP A 39 10.58 16.40 -20.47
N GLY A 40 10.22 17.66 -20.84
CA GLY A 40 9.35 17.92 -22.00
C GLY A 40 8.10 18.80 -21.80
N GLY A 41 8.28 20.06 -21.40
CA GLY A 41 7.46 21.19 -21.90
C GLY A 41 5.97 21.24 -21.55
N GLY A 42 5.62 21.88 -20.43
CA GLY A 42 4.26 22.40 -20.24
C GLY A 42 3.93 22.81 -18.81
N GLY A 43 4.42 23.97 -18.37
CA GLY A 43 3.86 24.85 -17.31
C GLY A 43 3.42 24.31 -15.94
N GLY A 44 3.40 23.00 -15.72
CA GLY A 44 2.96 22.35 -14.51
C GLY A 44 4.12 22.24 -13.53
N VAL A 45 3.92 22.72 -12.31
CA VAL A 45 4.75 22.33 -11.17
C VAL A 45 4.80 20.81 -11.17
N GLY A 46 6.01 20.22 -11.07
CA GLY A 46 6.22 18.78 -11.06
C GLY A 46 5.64 18.12 -9.82
N ILE A 47 4.32 17.98 -9.78
CA ILE A 47 3.57 17.38 -8.67
C ILE A 47 3.76 15.86 -8.75
N PRO A 48 4.22 15.20 -7.68
CA PRO A 48 4.35 13.76 -7.67
C PRO A 48 2.98 13.09 -7.77
N HIS A 49 2.88 12.00 -8.53
CA HIS A 49 1.64 11.23 -8.60
C HIS A 49 1.37 10.49 -7.29
N ALA A 50 0.09 10.42 -6.93
CA ALA A 50 -0.41 9.61 -5.82
C ALA A 50 -0.35 8.10 -6.16
N PRO A 51 -0.18 7.23 -5.15
CA PRO A 51 -0.16 5.78 -5.36
C PRO A 51 -1.51 5.28 -5.91
N VAL A 52 -1.42 4.27 -6.77
CA VAL A 52 -2.58 3.60 -7.38
C VAL A 52 -2.58 2.14 -6.99
N PHE A 53 -3.69 1.67 -6.43
CA PHE A 53 -3.88 0.31 -5.96
C PHE A 53 -4.91 -0.44 -6.81
N TYR A 54 -4.69 -1.74 -7.00
CA TYR A 54 -5.51 -2.65 -7.80
C TYR A 54 -5.88 -3.88 -6.94
N PRO A 55 -6.89 -3.79 -6.08
CA PRO A 55 -7.36 -4.91 -5.27
C PRO A 55 -7.81 -6.09 -6.12
N THR A 56 -7.57 -7.29 -5.60
CA THR A 56 -8.23 -8.52 -6.06
C THR A 56 -9.70 -8.52 -5.63
N GLU A 57 -10.49 -9.46 -6.17
CA GLU A 57 -11.91 -9.57 -5.80
C GLU A 57 -12.09 -9.84 -4.30
N GLU A 58 -11.26 -10.70 -3.70
CA GLU A 58 -11.30 -11.05 -2.28
C GLU A 58 -10.97 -9.84 -1.39
N GLU A 59 -9.94 -9.08 -1.75
CA GLU A 59 -9.56 -7.85 -1.05
C GLU A 59 -10.62 -6.75 -1.18
N PHE A 60 -11.34 -6.71 -2.31
CA PHE A 60 -12.37 -5.69 -2.56
C PHE A 60 -13.70 -5.96 -1.83
N VAL A 61 -13.88 -7.16 -1.24
CA VAL A 61 -15.09 -7.50 -0.47
C VAL A 61 -15.21 -6.66 0.79
N ASP A 62 -14.11 -6.49 1.55
CA ASP A 62 -14.08 -5.69 2.76
C ASP A 62 -13.24 -4.42 2.56
N PRO A 63 -13.87 -3.27 2.24
CA PRO A 63 -13.14 -2.05 1.94
C PRO A 63 -12.40 -1.49 3.15
N LEU A 64 -12.89 -1.69 4.38
CA LEU A 64 -12.21 -1.17 5.57
C LEU A 64 -10.94 -1.96 5.85
N ALA A 65 -11.01 -3.29 5.75
CA ALA A 65 -9.83 -4.14 5.88
C ALA A 65 -8.78 -3.81 4.79
N TYR A 66 -9.21 -3.59 3.55
CA TYR A 66 -8.28 -3.21 2.48
C TYR A 66 -7.65 -1.83 2.71
N ILE A 67 -8.42 -0.85 3.18
CA ILE A 67 -7.90 0.49 3.53
C ILE A 67 -6.85 0.39 4.65
N ASP A 68 -7.10 -0.42 5.68
CA ASP A 68 -6.12 -0.64 6.75
C ASP A 68 -4.83 -1.30 6.24
N GLN A 69 -4.92 -2.21 5.27
CA GLN A 69 -3.75 -2.83 4.63
C GLN A 69 -2.92 -1.82 3.82
N ILE A 70 -3.56 -0.94 3.05
CA ILE A 70 -2.84 0.02 2.18
C ILE A 70 -2.45 1.31 2.90
N ARG A 71 -3.01 1.60 4.09
CA ARG A 71 -2.75 2.84 4.85
C ARG A 71 -1.26 3.16 5.01
N PRO A 72 -0.38 2.22 5.42
CA PRO A 72 1.04 2.53 5.60
C PRO A 72 1.74 3.02 4.32
N LEU A 73 1.22 2.66 3.15
CA LEU A 73 1.77 3.04 1.85
C LEU A 73 1.12 4.33 1.31
N ALA A 74 -0.16 4.56 1.61
CA ALA A 74 -0.95 5.68 1.08
C ALA A 74 -0.89 6.94 1.96
N GLU A 75 -0.80 6.78 3.28
CA GLU A 75 -0.83 7.86 4.26
C GLU A 75 0.22 8.96 4.03
N PRO A 76 1.48 8.64 3.66
CA PRO A 76 2.49 9.68 3.39
C PRO A 76 2.14 10.62 2.23
N PHE A 77 1.30 10.17 1.30
CA PHE A 77 0.86 10.96 0.14
C PHE A 77 -0.41 11.77 0.42
N GLY A 78 -1.13 11.46 1.50
CA GLY A 78 -2.43 12.05 1.86
C GLY A 78 -3.62 11.62 1.01
N ILE A 79 -3.38 11.23 -0.25
CA ILE A 79 -4.40 10.69 -1.18
C ILE A 79 -3.86 9.45 -1.90
N CYS A 80 -4.77 8.57 -2.32
CA CYS A 80 -4.48 7.46 -3.22
C CYS A 80 -5.66 7.20 -4.16
N ARG A 81 -5.40 6.46 -5.23
CA ARG A 81 -6.44 5.98 -6.16
C ARG A 81 -6.59 4.48 -6.02
N ILE A 82 -7.82 4.00 -5.86
CA ILE A 82 -8.14 2.57 -5.92
C ILE A 82 -8.87 2.31 -7.23
N VAL A 83 -8.33 1.40 -8.04
CA VAL A 83 -8.99 0.94 -9.26
C VAL A 83 -9.71 -0.37 -8.93
N PRO A 84 -11.05 -0.41 -8.99
CA PRO A 84 -11.80 -1.62 -8.63
C PRO A 84 -11.46 -2.77 -9.59
N PRO A 85 -11.70 -4.04 -9.16
CA PRO A 85 -11.54 -5.19 -10.03
C PRO A 85 -12.45 -5.11 -11.25
N LYS A 86 -12.04 -5.71 -12.37
CA LYS A 86 -12.74 -5.61 -13.66
C LYS A 86 -14.18 -6.15 -13.64
N SER A 87 -14.47 -7.08 -12.72
CA SER A 87 -15.80 -7.65 -12.50
C SER A 87 -16.77 -6.70 -11.80
N TRP A 88 -16.26 -5.63 -11.17
CA TRP A 88 -17.08 -4.66 -10.45
C TRP A 88 -17.41 -3.45 -11.32
N ALA A 89 -18.64 -3.42 -11.83
CA ALA A 89 -19.17 -2.34 -12.65
C ALA A 89 -20.63 -2.04 -12.25
N PRO A 90 -20.88 -1.28 -11.17
CA PRO A 90 -22.23 -0.95 -10.76
C PRO A 90 -22.93 -0.08 -11.82
N PRO A 91 -24.25 -0.25 -12.02
CA PRO A 91 -25.00 0.57 -12.96
C PRO A 91 -25.08 2.02 -12.48
N PHE A 92 -25.16 2.96 -13.42
CA PHE A 92 -25.45 4.35 -13.10
C PHE A 92 -26.93 4.50 -12.73
N ALA A 93 -27.22 4.91 -11.51
CA ALA A 93 -28.57 4.88 -10.93
C ALA A 93 -29.35 6.21 -11.02
N LEU A 94 -28.79 7.27 -11.62
CA LEU A 94 -29.48 8.55 -11.73
C LEU A 94 -30.22 8.67 -13.07
N ASP A 95 -31.48 9.10 -13.02
CA ASP A 95 -32.24 9.47 -14.20
C ASP A 95 -31.87 10.90 -14.63
N LEU A 96 -31.13 11.01 -15.73
CA LEU A 96 -30.66 12.28 -16.27
C LEU A 96 -31.80 13.18 -16.80
N ALA A 97 -32.98 12.62 -17.10
CA ALA A 97 -34.12 13.41 -17.57
C ALA A 97 -34.82 14.15 -16.42
N LEU A 98 -34.73 13.62 -15.20
CA LEU A 98 -35.37 14.17 -14.01
C LEU A 98 -34.37 14.92 -13.09
N PHE A 99 -33.07 14.76 -13.31
CA PHE A 99 -32.04 15.27 -12.42
C PHE A 99 -31.58 16.69 -12.81
N SER A 100 -32.02 17.69 -12.05
CA SER A 100 -31.53 19.07 -12.13
C SER A 100 -31.14 19.58 -10.74
N PHE A 101 -30.05 20.33 -10.65
CA PHE A 101 -29.57 20.91 -9.39
C PHE A 101 -28.88 22.27 -9.64
N PRO A 102 -29.01 23.23 -8.71
CA PRO A 102 -28.33 24.52 -8.82
C PRO A 102 -26.81 24.37 -8.64
N THR A 103 -26.03 25.12 -9.42
CA THR A 103 -24.57 25.19 -9.30
C THR A 103 -24.12 26.54 -8.75
N LYS A 104 -22.90 26.60 -8.21
CA LYS A 104 -22.28 27.86 -7.75
C LYS A 104 -21.24 28.31 -8.76
N SER A 105 -21.27 29.60 -9.11
CA SER A 105 -20.17 30.21 -9.85
C SER A 105 -18.90 30.20 -9.01
N LYS A 106 -17.77 29.83 -9.62
CA LYS A 106 -16.44 29.98 -9.05
C LYS A 106 -15.82 31.22 -9.70
N ALA A 107 -15.47 32.22 -8.90
CA ALA A 107 -14.76 33.42 -9.33
C ALA A 107 -13.29 33.12 -9.61
#